data_AF-A0A2V7PPP8-F1
#
_entry.id   AF-A0A2V7PPP8-F1
#
_cell.length_a   1.000
_cell.length_b   1.000
_cell.length_c   1.000
_cell.angle_alpha   90.00
_cell.angle_beta   90.00
_cell.angle_gamma   90.00
#
_symmetry.space_group_name_H-M   'P 1'
#
loop_
_entity.id
_entity.type
_entity.pdbx_description
1 polymer ?
#
loop_
_entity_poly.entity_id
_entity_poly.type
_entity_poly.pdbx_seq_one_letter_code
_entity_poly.pdbx_strand_id
1 'polypeptide(L)'
;MESRELIQHLPDRATFRPDAMTKVDCFRSHRLIVGLNCLEPGQAQAAHTHAGADKFYVVLRGKATFLIGEREVRAGPGDFIAA
;
A
#
# COMPACT_ATOMS: atom_id res chain seq x y z
N MET A 1 7.61 20.20 15.79
CA MET A 1 7.01 19.11 15.01
C MET A 1 5.58 19.52 14.77
N GLU A 2 5.29 19.97 13.55
CA GLU A 2 3.99 20.51 13.20
C GLU A 2 2.95 19.39 13.22
N SER A 3 1.68 19.71 13.55
CA SER A 3 0.61 18.70 13.64
C SER A 3 0.40 17.91 12.33
N ARG A 4 0.71 18.54 11.19
CA ARG A 4 0.68 17.93 9.84
C ARG A 4 1.76 16.88 9.62
N GLU A 5 2.85 16.88 10.39
CA GLU A 5 3.89 15.84 10.33
C GLU A 5 3.46 14.59 11.13
N LEU A 6 2.59 14.76 12.13
CA LEU A 6 2.10 13.69 13.00
C LEU A 6 0.83 13.02 12.47
N ILE A 7 -0.06 13.78 11.83
CA ILE A 7 -1.35 13.29 11.33
C ILE A 7 -1.44 13.57 9.83
N GLN A 8 -1.56 12.50 9.04
CA GLN A 8 -1.62 12.57 7.58
C GLN A 8 -2.94 11.99 7.09
N HIS A 9 -3.67 12.74 6.25
CA HIS A 9 -4.81 12.18 5.53
C HIS A 9 -4.28 11.45 4.29
N LEU A 10 -4.16 10.12 4.39
CA LEU A 10 -3.54 9.31 3.34
C LEU A 10 -4.18 9.46 1.95
N PRO A 11 -5.51 9.56 1.79
CA PRO A 11 -6.11 9.82 0.48
C PRO A 11 -5.59 11.09 -0.21
N ASP A 12 -5.34 12.17 0.53
CA ASP A 12 -4.83 13.44 -0.03
C ASP A 12 -3.37 13.33 -0.47
N ARG A 13 -2.64 12.34 0.04
CA ARG A 13 -1.24 12.06 -0.32
C ARG A 13 -1.10 11.14 -1.51
N ALA A 14 -2.19 10.49 -1.94
CA ALA A 14 -2.14 9.51 -3.02
C ALA A 14 -1.80 10.20 -4.35
N THR A 15 -0.77 9.70 -5.02
CA THR A 15 -0.41 10.13 -6.38
C THR A 15 -0.71 8.99 -7.33
N PHE A 16 -1.13 9.28 -8.56
CA PHE A 16 -1.35 8.26 -9.57
C PHE A 16 -0.69 8.66 -10.87
N ARG A 17 -0.22 7.66 -11.62
CA ARG A 17 0.39 7.84 -12.93
C ARG A 17 -0.18 6.81 -13.89
N PRO A 18 -0.43 7.16 -15.16
CA PRO A 18 -1.01 6.24 -16.12
C PRO A 18 -0.03 5.14 -16.54
N ASP A 19 1.26 5.44 -16.55
CA ASP A 19 2.32 4.60 -17.12
C ASP A 19 2.91 3.58 -16.12
N ALA A 20 2.84 3.88 -14.81
CA ALA A 20 3.34 2.99 -13.77
C ALA A 20 2.63 3.25 -12.44
N MET A 21 2.57 2.22 -11.59
CA MET A 21 2.17 2.43 -10.19
C MET A 21 3.13 3.38 -9.49
N THR A 22 2.64 4.12 -8.51
CA THR A 22 3.48 4.97 -7.66
C THR A 22 3.49 4.47 -6.23
N LYS A 23 4.63 4.68 -5.56
CA LYS A 23 4.76 4.50 -4.12
C LYS A 23 4.96 5.84 -3.45
N VAL A 24 4.16 6.14 -2.43
CA VAL A 24 4.31 7.36 -1.64
C VAL A 24 4.81 6.98 -0.25
N ASP A 25 6.02 7.41 0.08
CA ASP A 25 6.61 7.22 1.41
C ASP A 25 5.91 8.16 2.42
N CYS A 26 5.18 7.56 3.35
CA CYS A 26 4.40 8.31 4.35
C CYS A 26 5.17 8.47 5.67
N PHE A 27 5.86 7.41 6.08
CA PHE A 27 6.74 7.39 7.26
C PHE A 27 7.79 6.29 7.12
N ARG A 28 9.00 6.52 7.62
CA ARG A 28 10.07 5.52 7.63
C ARG A 28 10.94 5.63 8.87
N SER A 29 11.23 4.47 9.47
CA SER A 29 12.18 4.30 10.56
C SER A 29 12.91 2.97 10.42
N HIS A 30 13.77 2.65 11.39
CA HIS A 30 14.42 1.33 11.48
C HIS A 30 13.44 0.20 11.82
N ARG A 31 12.23 0.49 12.32
CA ARG A 31 11.23 -0.53 12.74
C ARG A 31 10.04 -0.63 11.82
N LEU A 32 9.67 0.46 11.16
CA LEU A 32 8.41 0.57 10.43
C LEU A 32 8.58 1.43 9.19
N ILE A 33 7.98 0.96 8.10
CA ILE A 33 7.77 1.69 6.87
C ILE A 33 6.26 1.76 6.64
N VAL A 34 5.75 2.98 6.44
CA VAL A 34 4.36 3.22 6.07
C VAL A 34 4.38 3.96 4.74
N GLY A 35 3.63 3.44 3.77
CA GLY A 35 3.51 4.07 2.46
C GLY A 35 2.24 3.66 1.75
N LEU A 36 1.94 4.37 0.66
CA LEU A 36 0.83 4.06 -0.22
C LEU A 36 1.35 3.36 -1.47
N ASN A 37 0.67 2.29 -1.87
CA ASN A 37 0.78 1.76 -3.22
C ASN A 37 -0.44 2.27 -3.98
N CYS A 38 -0.21 3.13 -4.96
CA CYS A 38 -1.26 3.76 -5.75
C CYS A 38 -1.20 3.18 -7.17
N LEU A 39 -2.27 2.49 -7.54
CA LEU A 39 -2.37 1.75 -8.80
C LEU A 39 -3.60 2.25 -9.57
N GLU A 40 -3.41 2.55 -10.84
CA GLU A 40 -4.50 2.70 -11.80
C GLU A 40 -5.01 1.32 -12.25
N PRO A 41 -6.24 1.21 -12.80
CA PRO A 41 -6.78 -0.04 -13.31
C PRO A 41 -5.83 -0.74 -14.29
N GLY A 42 -5.57 -2.03 -14.06
CA GLY A 42 -4.67 -2.84 -14.88
C GLY A 42 -3.20 -2.80 -14.44
N GLN A 43 -2.81 -1.88 -13.55
CA GLN A 43 -1.48 -1.89 -12.95
C GLN A 43 -1.37 -2.94 -11.85
N ALA A 44 -0.15 -3.43 -11.63
CA ALA A 44 0.15 -4.42 -10.60
C ALA A 44 1.48 -4.12 -9.92
N GLN A 45 1.60 -4.55 -8.67
CA GLN A 45 2.87 -4.64 -7.97
C GLN A 45 3.37 -6.08 -8.05
N ALA A 46 4.57 -6.28 -8.59
CA ALA A 46 5.17 -7.62 -8.64
C ALA A 46 5.30 -8.22 -7.23
N ALA A 47 4.94 -9.49 -7.10
CA ALA A 47 5.09 -10.24 -5.85
C ALA A 47 6.58 -10.29 -5.45
N HIS A 48 6.85 -10.02 -4.18
CA HIS A 48 8.19 -10.09 -3.61
C HIS A 48 8.09 -10.33 -2.11
N THR A 49 9.04 -11.08 -1.59
CA THR A 49 9.16 -11.39 -0.16
C THR A 49 10.23 -10.50 0.46
N HIS A 50 10.06 -10.15 1.74
CA HIS A 50 11.11 -9.57 2.55
C HIS A 50 11.46 -10.53 3.67
N ALA A 51 12.70 -11.03 3.69
CA ALA A 51 13.16 -11.79 4.84
C ALA A 51 13.23 -10.85 6.07
N GLY A 52 12.56 -11.24 7.16
CA GLY A 52 12.66 -10.55 8.45
C GLY A 52 11.74 -9.33 8.63
N ALA A 53 10.73 -9.13 7.79
CA ALA A 53 9.71 -8.11 8.02
C ALA A 53 8.32 -8.59 7.55
N ASP A 54 7.34 -8.50 8.44
CA ASP A 54 5.94 -8.68 8.06
C ASP A 54 5.49 -7.55 7.15
N LYS A 55 4.60 -7.86 6.20
CA LYS A 55 3.95 -6.85 5.38
C LYS A 55 2.45 -6.96 5.57
N PHE A 56 1.80 -5.81 5.56
CA PHE A 56 0.35 -5.79 5.50
C PHE A 56 -0.12 -4.70 4.56
N TYR A 57 -1.36 -4.83 4.13
CA TYR A 57 -2.05 -3.84 3.34
C TYR A 57 -3.42 -3.56 3.96
N VAL A 58 -3.85 -2.30 3.89
CA VAL A 58 -5.24 -1.91 4.08
C VAL A 58 -5.68 -1.24 2.79
N VAL A 59 -6.74 -1.73 2.18
CA VAL A 59 -7.28 -1.09 0.97
C VAL A 59 -8.01 0.17 1.41
N LEU A 60 -7.49 1.34 1.07
CA LEU A 60 -8.14 2.62 1.42
C LEU A 60 -9.24 3.00 0.42
N ARG A 61 -9.06 2.67 -0.86
CA ARG A 61 -9.99 2.98 -1.95
C ARG A 61 -9.81 1.99 -3.10
N GLY A 62 -10.89 1.76 -3.85
CA GLY A 62 -10.87 0.87 -5.01
C GLY A 62 -10.94 -0.60 -4.61
N LYS A 63 -10.48 -1.48 -5.50
CA LYS A 63 -10.45 -2.93 -5.27
C LYS A 63 -9.23 -3.52 -5.98
N ALA A 64 -8.67 -4.58 -5.42
CA ALA A 64 -7.53 -5.29 -6.02
C ALA A 64 -7.63 -6.79 -5.76
N THR A 65 -6.95 -7.56 -6.61
CA THR A 65 -6.65 -8.97 -6.35
C THR A 65 -5.25 -9.05 -5.75
N PHE A 66 -5.13 -9.71 -4.61
CA PHE A 66 -3.88 -9.97 -3.91
C PHE A 66 -3.49 -11.42 -4.14
N LEU A 67 -2.21 -11.67 -4.46
CA LEU A 67 -1.61 -12.99 -4.48
C LEU A 67 -0.77 -13.17 -3.20
N ILE A 68 -1.17 -14.10 -2.34
CA ILE A 68 -0.55 -14.38 -1.04
C ILE A 68 -0.15 -15.85 -1.01
N GLY A 69 1.16 -16.12 -1.10
CA GLY A 69 1.64 -17.45 -1.45
C GLY A 69 1.08 -17.87 -2.80
N GLU A 70 0.28 -18.94 -2.82
CA GLU A 70 -0.40 -19.45 -4.02
C GLU A 70 -1.88 -19.06 -4.11
N ARG A 71 -2.38 -18.26 -3.15
CA ARG A 71 -3.80 -17.93 -3.06
C ARG A 71 -4.09 -16.54 -3.60
N GLU A 72 -5.10 -16.45 -4.46
CA GLU A 72 -5.69 -15.19 -4.87
C GLU A 72 -6.86 -14.79 -3.98
N VAL A 73 -6.87 -13.53 -3.54
CA VAL A 73 -7.94 -12.95 -2.71
C VAL A 73 -8.32 -11.59 -3.27
N ARG A 74 -9.63 -11.33 -3.42
CA ARG A 74 -10.14 -9.99 -3.77
C ARG A 74 -10.39 -9.21 -2.50
N ALA A 75 -9.95 -7.96 -2.47
CA ALA A 75 -10.17 -7.05 -1.36
C ALA A 75 -10.64 -5.68 -1.85
N GLY A 76 -11.48 -5.04 -1.04
CA GLY A 76 -12.06 -3.71 -1.26
C GLY A 76 -11.83 -2.80 -0.04
N PRO A 77 -12.39 -1.57 -0.06
CA PRO A 77 -12.06 -0.55 0.93
C PRO A 77 -12.37 -1.00 2.37
N GLY A 78 -11.40 -0.84 3.27
CA GLY A 78 -11.48 -1.25 4.66
C GLY A 78 -10.94 -2.65 4.94
N ASP A 79 -10.71 -3.47 3.91
CA ASP A 79 -10.14 -4.80 4.10
C ASP A 79 -8.67 -4.73 4.51
N PHE A 80 -8.30 -5.55 5.49
CA PHE A 80 -6.93 -5.76 5.95
C PHE A 80 -6.38 -7.08 5.41
N ILE A 81 -5.16 -7.03 4.87
CA ILE A 81 -4.44 -8.16 4.31
C ILE A 81 -3.13 -8.33 5.06
N ALA A 82 -2.95 -9.46 5.74
CA ALA A 82 -1.64 -9.89 6.25
C ALA A 82 -0.91 -10.69 5.17
N ALA A 83 0.33 -10.33 4.86
CA ALA A 83 1.12 -10.86 3.75
C ALA A 83 2.58 -11.17 4.13
#